data_AF-A0A1J3GB90-F1
#
_entry.id   AF-A0A1J3GB90-F1
#
_cell.length_a   1.000
_cell.length_b   1.000
_cell.length_c   1.000
_cell.angle_alpha   90.00
_cell.angle_beta   90.00
_cell.angle_gamma   90.00
#
_symmetry.space_group_name_H-M   'P 1'
#
loop_
_entity.id
_entity.type
_entity.pdbx_description
1 polymer ?
#
loop_
_entity_poly.entity_id
_entity_poly.type
_entity_poly.pdbx_seq_one_letter_code
_entity_poly.pdbx_strand_id
1 'polypeptide(L)' 'MSIDGVNLQEVIPQGGAPPLLAPSPYSLHPSDNPGALITSVLLRGDNYSKWATKLSNSLQAKQKLGFIDGTVLKP' A
#
# COMPACT_ATOMS: atom_id res chain seq x y z
N MET A 1 -17.95 -51.91 13.28
CA MET A 1 -18.25 -50.58 13.84
C MET A 1 -17.03 -49.71 13.63
N SER A 2 -17.19 -48.67 12.79
CA SER A 2 -16.40 -47.42 12.75
C SER A 2 -16.25 -46.81 14.15
N ILE A 3 -15.33 -45.92 14.51
CA ILE A 3 -14.38 -44.95 13.90
C ILE A 3 -13.35 -44.65 15.05
N ASP A 4 -12.12 -44.19 14.87
CA ASP A 4 -11.73 -42.89 14.34
C ASP A 4 -10.27 -42.90 13.89
N GLY A 5 -10.06 -42.43 12.66
CA GLY A 5 -8.74 -42.24 12.08
C GLY A 5 -8.04 -41.03 12.67
N VAL A 6 -6.88 -41.26 13.28
CA VAL A 6 -5.88 -40.22 13.44
C VAL A 6 -5.07 -40.15 12.16
N ASN A 7 -5.32 -39.11 11.38
CA ASN A 7 -4.60 -38.82 10.15
C ASN A 7 -3.21 -38.27 10.51
N LEU A 8 -2.15 -38.93 10.02
CA LEU A 8 -0.74 -38.56 10.22
C LEU A 8 -0.26 -37.44 9.28
N GLN A 9 -1.16 -36.66 8.68
CA GLN A 9 -0.79 -35.47 7.92
C GLN A 9 -0.61 -34.28 8.87
N GLU A 10 0.65 -34.07 9.23
CA GLU A 10 1.25 -32.79 9.60
C GLU A 10 0.55 -31.91 10.65
N VAL A 11 1.27 -31.78 11.77
CA VAL A 11 1.20 -30.65 12.69
C VAL A 11 1.17 -29.34 11.89
N ILE A 12 -0.02 -28.76 11.72
CA ILE A 12 -0.17 -27.39 11.26
C ILE A 12 0.30 -26.53 12.43
N PRO A 13 1.40 -25.75 12.32
CA PRO A 13 1.60 -24.69 13.28
C PRO A 13 0.40 -23.75 13.15
N GLN A 14 -0.32 -23.54 14.24
CA GLN A 14 -1.25 -22.43 14.42
C GLN A 14 -0.43 -21.13 14.39
N GLY A 15 0.11 -20.79 13.23
CA GLY A 15 0.93 -19.62 12.96
C GLY A 15 0.08 -18.65 12.18
N GLY A 16 -0.13 -17.46 12.75
CA GLY A 16 -0.86 -16.37 12.12
C GLY A 16 -0.45 -16.23 10.65
N ALA A 17 -1.44 -15.98 9.80
CA ALA A 17 -1.25 -15.81 8.37
C ALA A 17 0.06 -15.03 8.10
N PRO A 18 0.92 -15.47 7.16
CA PRO A 18 2.03 -14.63 6.73
C PRO A 18 1.45 -13.24 6.45
N PRO A 19 2.09 -12.13 6.88
CA PRO A 19 1.56 -10.80 6.64
C PRO A 19 1.30 -10.76 5.14
N LEU A 20 0.02 -10.74 4.75
CA LEU A 20 -0.41 -10.85 3.36
C LEU A 20 0.39 -9.79 2.63
N LEU A 21 1.37 -10.25 1.84
CA LEU A 21 2.58 -9.52 1.50
C LEU A 21 2.25 -8.05 1.28
N ALA A 22 2.67 -7.18 2.21
CA ALA A 22 2.44 -5.76 2.07
C ALA A 22 2.97 -5.37 0.68
N PRO A 23 2.15 -4.77 -0.19
CA PRO A 23 2.55 -4.48 -1.54
C PRO A 23 3.84 -3.65 -1.48
N SER A 24 4.84 -4.05 -2.26
CA SER A 24 6.08 -3.26 -2.39
C SER A 24 5.70 -1.81 -2.67
N PRO A 25 6.37 -0.81 -2.07
CA PRO A 25 6.10 0.59 -2.37
C PRO A 25 6.25 0.90 -3.86
N TYR A 26 7.04 0.09 -4.58
CA TYR A 26 7.27 0.15 -6.02
C TYR A 26 6.21 -0.56 -6.87
N SER A 27 5.24 -1.24 -6.25
CA SER A 27 4.17 -1.90 -6.98
C SER A 27 3.24 -0.89 -7.65
N LEU A 28 2.91 -1.18 -8.90
CA LEU A 28 1.87 -0.47 -9.66
C LEU A 28 0.58 -1.30 -9.62
N HIS A 29 -0.51 -0.71 -9.15
CA HIS A 29 -1.81 -1.36 -9.19
C HIS A 29 -2.40 -1.22 -10.62
N PRO A 30 -3.16 -2.20 -11.15
CA PRO A 30 -3.77 -2.07 -12.48
C PRO A 30 -4.70 -0.86 -12.65
N SER A 31 -5.21 -0.29 -11.55
CA SER A 31 -6.00 0.94 -11.54
C SER A 31 -5.18 2.22 -11.37
N ASP A 32 -3.86 2.14 -11.22
CA ASP A 32 -3.00 3.30 -11.21
C ASP A 32 -2.97 3.93 -12.61
N ASN A 33 -3.48 5.16 -12.71
CA ASN A 33 -3.42 5.95 -13.92
C ASN A 33 -2.22 6.91 -13.87
N PRO A 34 -1.10 6.65 -14.59
CA PRO A 34 0.05 7.54 -14.61
C PRO A 34 -0.23 8.90 -15.26
N GLY A 35 -1.32 9.03 -16.04
CA GLY A 35 -1.77 10.29 -16.64
C GLY A 35 -2.76 11.07 -15.78
N ALA A 36 -3.21 10.54 -14.63
CA ALA A 36 -4.13 11.24 -13.76
C ALA A 36 -3.43 12.33 -12.94
N LEU A 37 -4.08 13.48 -12.78
CA LEU A 37 -3.60 14.52 -11.88
C LEU A 37 -3.59 14.01 -10.44
N ILE A 38 -2.44 14.14 -9.77
CA ILE A 38 -2.29 13.73 -8.37
C ILE A 38 -3.15 14.61 -7.45
N THR A 39 -3.32 15.89 -7.79
CA THR A 39 -4.16 16.83 -7.04
C THR A 39 -5.00 17.66 -8.00
N SER A 40 -6.25 17.97 -7.61
CA SER A 40 -7.13 18.87 -8.35
C SER A 40 -6.76 20.35 -8.17
N VAL A 41 -5.93 20.67 -7.18
CA VAL A 41 -5.39 22.02 -6.97
C VAL A 41 -4.08 22.11 -7.72
N LEU A 42 -3.97 23.02 -8.69
CA LEU A 42 -2.70 23.33 -9.37
C LEU A 42 -1.87 24.29 -8.52
N LEU A 43 -0.56 24.09 -8.48
CA LEU A 43 0.35 24.98 -7.77
C LEU A 43 0.39 26.35 -8.46
N ARG A 44 0.16 27.39 -7.67
CA ARG A 44 0.27 28.81 -8.00
C ARG A 44 1.11 29.47 -6.90
N GLY A 45 1.77 30.58 -7.20
CA GLY A 45 2.70 31.22 -6.27
C GLY A 45 2.13 31.51 -4.87
N ASP A 46 0.82 31.74 -4.76
CA ASP A 46 0.12 32.12 -3.52
C ASP A 46 -0.58 30.95 -2.81
N ASN A 47 -0.64 29.75 -3.40
CA ASN A 47 -1.51 28.67 -2.91
C ASN A 47 -0.77 27.44 -2.36
N TYR A 48 0.55 27.56 -2.14
CA TYR A 48 1.42 26.44 -1.76
C TYR A 48 0.85 25.60 -0.61
N SER A 49 0.39 26.23 0.48
CA SER A 49 -0.15 25.50 1.65
C SER A 49 -1.35 24.61 1.32
N LYS A 50 -2.28 25.13 0.51
CA LYS A 50 -3.46 24.39 0.05
C LYS A 50 -3.07 23.28 -0.94
N TRP A 51 -2.16 23.58 -1.85
CA TRP A 51 -1.63 22.62 -2.82
C TRP A 51 -0.92 21.45 -2.11
N ALA A 52 0.00 21.74 -1.19
CA ALA A 52 0.79 20.75 -0.46
C ALA A 52 -0.11 19.81 0.35
N THR A 53 -1.10 20.35 1.06
CA THR A 53 -2.06 19.54 1.83
C THR A 53 -2.84 18.58 0.92
N LYS A 54 -3.30 19.06 -0.24
CA LYS A 54 -4.04 18.23 -1.20
C LYS A 54 -3.16 17.18 -1.86
N LEU A 55 -1.91 17.52 -2.18
CA LEU A 55 -0.93 16.57 -2.71
C LEU A 55 -0.65 15.46 -1.69
N SER A 56 -0.32 15.81 -0.45
CA SER A 56 -0.02 14.83 0.61
C SER A 56 -1.21 13.89 0.86
N ASN A 57 -2.43 14.41 0.97
CA ASN A 57 -3.62 13.58 1.18
C ASN A 57 -3.87 12.61 0.02
N SER A 58 -3.67 13.04 -1.22
CA SER A 58 -3.83 12.18 -2.39
C SER A 58 -2.78 11.07 -2.41
N LEU A 59 -1.52 11.40 -2.13
CA LEU A 59 -0.45 10.43 -2.05
C LEU A 59 -0.64 9.45 -0.89
N GLN A 60 -1.11 9.92 0.27
CA GLN A 60 -1.42 9.07 1.42
C GLN A 60 -2.54 8.08 1.11
N ALA A 61 -3.60 8.51 0.43
CA ALA A 61 -4.69 7.63 -0.02
C ALA A 61 -4.20 6.52 -0.97
N LYS A 62 -3.12 6.76 -1.71
CA LYS A 62 -2.48 5.79 -2.61
C LYS A 62 -1.33 5.02 -1.96
N GLN A 63 -1.05 5.23 -0.66
CA GLN A 63 0.14 4.70 0.04
C GLN A 63 1.47 5.08 -0.63
N LYS A 64 1.53 6.25 -1.29
CA LYS A 64 2.69 6.77 -2.01
C LYS A 64 3.30 8.02 -1.37
N LEU A 65 2.86 8.39 -0.15
CA LEU A 65 3.45 9.51 0.59
C LEU A 65 4.95 9.29 0.85
N GLY A 66 5.35 8.03 0.99
CA GLY A 66 6.71 7.65 1.29
C GLY A 66 7.76 8.08 0.26
N PHE A 67 7.32 8.36 -0.97
CA PHE A 67 8.18 8.85 -2.04
C PHE A 67 8.56 10.33 -1.88
N ILE A 68 7.77 11.11 -1.14
CA ILE A 68 8.02 12.54 -0.94
C ILE A 68 8.66 12.84 0.42
N ASP A 69 8.35 12.05 1.45
CA ASP A 69 8.91 12.24 2.79
C ASP A 69 10.24 11.49 3.00
N GLY A 70 10.63 10.65 2.05
CA GLY A 70 11.88 9.89 2.08
C GLY A 70 11.83 8.60 2.89
N THR A 71 10.66 8.18 3.37
CA THR A 71 10.50 6.89 4.07
C THR A 71 10.64 5.69 3.12
N VAL A 72 10.42 5.89 1.81
CA VAL A 72 10.71 4.88 0.78
C VAL A 72 12.14 5.04 0.28
N LEU A 73 12.99 4.07 0.59
CA LEU A 73 14.39 4.04 0.19
C LEU A 73 14.54 3.76 -1.29
N LYS A 74 15.27 4.62 -2.01
CA LYS A 74 15.65 4.42 -3.42
C LYS A 74 16.21 2.99 -3.63
N PRO A 75 15.78 2.29 -4.70
CA PRO A 75 16.33 0.98 -5.05
C PRO A 75 17.78 1.07 -5.54
#